data_AF-A0A7C2LVL4-F1
#
_entry.id   AF-A0A7C2LVL4-F1
#
_cell.length_a   1.000
_cell.length_b   1.000
_cell.length_c   1.000
_cell.angle_alpha   90.00
_cell.angle_beta   90.00
_cell.angle_gamma   90.00
#
_symmetry.space_group_name_H-M   'P 1'
#
loop_
_entity.id
_entity.type
_entity.pdbx_description
1 polymer ?
#
loop_
_entity_poly.entity_id
_entity_poly.type
_entity_poly.pdbx_seq_one_letter_code
_entity_poly.pdbx_strand_id
1 'polypeptide(L)'
;MKGETLSRRGLLAAAGSLLAAPAALSPGQAVAQPAFGPDPDIDDELASEILYEECEPGKEPAERAVIKPFWFQKPEGVRPSAHWPADNVSFDFAHLVGEPNSEEPFELTAPVLQQLVGLNSFQLGAQLPKVLFGLRGCVLAGNADRTAFAAAHQVRAVRPNHIDLRCLIGVWVPADNTIALFKSSTVPNVDLMEKHIEGALGCNMMPAGLHNYKVGAHRAPRQPGAFRQQTPLWVMRSKKQLAYAANDPDTIWDDLDGNLPFDNIHAAMLSGRRTPPFFSSAGCQVIAGAYDANRVPTGAWAAFRHAAGLSHPPAFIGGSSATRDDGRSFEYVLLTGKEAQLVARGNAKAARALRYGSSGPAVAQLQEKLGAAAAGAAPGRFDRKTLGAVIRWQAEKKMAPTGIVAAQAAAALGLDWS
;
A
#
# COMPACT_ATOMS: atom_id res chain seq x y z
N MET A 1 -81.55 -39.09 -5.94
CA MET A 1 -82.75 -38.66 -6.70
C MET A 1 -82.30 -37.70 -7.79
N LYS A 2 -82.56 -38.06 -9.06
CA LYS A 2 -82.62 -37.24 -10.30
C LYS A 2 -81.51 -36.17 -10.48
N GLY A 3 -80.57 -36.25 -11.41
CA GLY A 3 -80.64 -36.75 -12.79
C GLY A 3 -81.03 -35.60 -13.73
N GLU A 4 -80.13 -35.25 -14.66
CA GLU A 4 -80.27 -34.46 -15.92
C GLU A 4 -79.12 -33.45 -16.07
N THR A 5 -78.47 -33.16 -17.20
CA THR A 5 -78.21 -33.79 -18.51
C THR A 5 -77.23 -32.83 -19.23
N LEU A 6 -76.11 -33.36 -19.73
CA LEU A 6 -75.37 -33.02 -20.97
C LEU A 6 -76.17 -32.16 -22.00
N SER A 7 -75.64 -31.29 -22.88
CA SER A 7 -74.31 -31.03 -23.45
C SER A 7 -74.49 -30.06 -24.64
N ARG A 8 -73.36 -29.51 -25.14
CA ARG A 8 -73.08 -28.95 -26.49
C ARG A 8 -73.29 -27.43 -26.65
N ARG A 9 -72.41 -26.68 -27.32
CA ARG A 9 -71.03 -26.83 -27.82
C ARG A 9 -70.66 -25.45 -28.40
N GLY A 10 -69.43 -25.01 -28.17
CA GLY A 10 -68.74 -23.95 -28.89
C GLY A 10 -67.38 -23.76 -28.20
N LEU A 11 -66.30 -24.48 -28.59
CA LEU A 11 -65.32 -24.09 -29.62
C LEU A 11 -64.99 -22.59 -29.50
N LEU A 12 -63.79 -22.15 -29.12
CA LEU A 12 -62.47 -22.55 -29.60
C LEU A 12 -61.35 -22.12 -28.64
N ALA A 13 -60.23 -22.85 -28.73
CA ALA A 13 -58.99 -22.64 -28.02
C ALA A 13 -58.23 -21.38 -28.47
N ALA A 14 -57.50 -20.76 -27.53
CA ALA A 14 -56.15 -20.24 -27.75
C ALA A 14 -55.45 -20.04 -26.40
N ALA A 15 -54.50 -20.92 -26.09
CA ALA A 15 -53.53 -20.73 -25.02
C ALA A 15 -52.47 -19.74 -25.51
N GLY A 16 -52.28 -18.65 -24.77
CA GLY A 16 -51.20 -17.68 -24.96
C GLY A 16 -50.36 -17.61 -23.69
N SER A 17 -49.14 -18.14 -23.77
CA SER A 17 -48.11 -18.11 -22.75
C SER A 17 -47.68 -16.68 -22.44
N LEU A 18 -47.88 -16.19 -21.22
CA LEU A 18 -47.27 -14.96 -20.73
C LEU A 18 -45.95 -15.30 -20.02
N LEU A 19 -44.85 -15.03 -20.73
CA LEU A 19 -43.52 -14.90 -20.15
C LEU A 19 -43.53 -13.73 -19.15
N ALA A 20 -43.31 -14.01 -17.87
CA ALA A 20 -43.08 -12.99 -16.87
C ALA A 20 -41.70 -12.35 -17.10
N ALA A 21 -41.69 -11.09 -17.52
CA ALA A 21 -40.48 -10.27 -17.56
C ALA A 21 -39.98 -9.99 -16.13
N PRO A 22 -38.66 -9.90 -15.89
CA PRO A 22 -38.11 -9.57 -14.58
C PRO A 22 -38.46 -8.12 -14.24
N ALA A 23 -38.95 -7.90 -13.02
CA ALA A 23 -39.25 -6.57 -12.50
C ALA A 23 -37.98 -5.71 -12.49
N ALA A 24 -38.05 -4.55 -13.15
CA ALA A 24 -37.00 -3.55 -13.11
C ALA A 24 -36.81 -3.04 -11.68
N LEU A 25 -35.61 -3.25 -11.13
CA LEU A 25 -35.17 -2.62 -9.89
C LEU A 25 -35.20 -1.10 -10.07
N SER A 26 -35.95 -0.41 -9.22
CA SER A 26 -35.93 1.05 -9.15
C SER A 26 -34.52 1.52 -8.75
N PRO A 27 -34.00 2.62 -9.35
CA PRO A 27 -32.70 3.15 -8.96
C PRO A 27 -32.79 3.61 -7.50
N GLY A 28 -32.03 2.97 -6.62
CA GLY A 28 -31.87 3.39 -5.25
C GLY A 28 -31.42 4.86 -5.20
N GLN A 29 -32.03 5.65 -4.32
CA GLN A 29 -31.61 7.02 -4.05
C GLN A 29 -30.11 7.01 -3.76
N ALA A 30 -29.32 7.69 -4.59
CA ALA A 30 -27.90 7.87 -4.35
C ALA A 30 -27.74 8.61 -3.02
N VAL A 31 -27.26 7.90 -2.00
CA VAL A 31 -26.84 8.53 -0.74
C VAL A 31 -25.74 9.52 -1.12
N ALA A 32 -25.97 10.80 -0.86
CA ALA A 32 -24.99 11.84 -1.14
C ALA A 32 -23.67 11.47 -0.45
N GLN A 33 -22.58 11.38 -1.22
CA GLN A 33 -21.26 11.14 -0.65
C GLN A 33 -20.91 12.29 0.30
N PRO A 34 -20.33 12.01 1.47
CA PRO A 34 -19.90 13.08 2.37
C PRO A 34 -18.92 14.01 1.67
N ALA A 35 -19.11 15.32 1.86
CA ALA A 35 -18.18 16.31 1.34
C ALA A 35 -16.86 16.21 2.13
N PHE A 36 -15.81 15.72 1.47
CA PHE A 36 -14.46 15.74 2.01
C PHE A 36 -13.87 17.13 1.75
N GLY A 37 -13.73 17.93 2.80
CA GLY A 37 -13.21 19.31 2.70
C GLY A 37 -11.88 19.39 1.91
N PRO A 38 -11.56 20.56 1.33
CA PRO A 38 -10.31 20.74 0.62
C PRO A 38 -9.13 20.59 1.58
N ASP A 39 -7.96 20.26 1.03
CA ASP A 39 -6.73 20.29 1.81
C ASP A 39 -6.41 21.74 2.21
N PRO A 40 -5.90 21.97 3.42
CA PRO A 40 -5.43 23.28 3.82
C PRO A 40 -4.25 23.69 2.95
N ASP A 41 -4.16 24.99 2.64
CA ASP A 41 -2.95 25.56 2.04
C ASP A 41 -1.80 25.43 3.05
N ILE A 42 -0.64 24.97 2.58
CA ILE A 42 0.55 24.76 3.40
C ILE A 42 1.69 25.62 2.85
N ASP A 43 2.12 26.60 3.64
CA ASP A 43 3.32 27.40 3.35
C ASP A 43 4.61 26.70 3.84
N ASP A 44 5.75 27.36 3.66
CA ASP A 44 7.06 26.82 4.03
C ASP A 44 7.26 26.75 5.55
N GLU A 45 6.67 27.66 6.32
CA GLU A 45 6.77 27.66 7.78
C GLU A 45 6.02 26.47 8.37
N LEU A 46 4.75 26.28 7.98
CA LEU A 46 3.94 25.16 8.43
C LEU A 46 4.51 23.82 7.95
N ALA A 47 5.09 23.77 6.74
CA ALA A 47 5.75 22.57 6.26
C ALA A 47 6.97 22.18 7.10
N SER A 48 7.78 23.17 7.50
CA SER A 48 8.89 22.93 8.43
C SER A 48 8.40 22.38 9.75
N GLU A 49 7.35 22.96 10.34
CA GLU A 49 6.77 22.45 11.59
C GLU A 49 6.27 21.01 11.46
N ILE A 50 5.55 20.68 10.37
CA ILE A 50 5.11 19.32 10.10
C ILE A 50 6.29 18.33 10.01
N LEU A 51 7.38 18.72 9.35
CA LEU A 51 8.57 17.86 9.22
C LEU A 51 9.37 17.76 10.51
N TYR A 52 9.47 18.84 11.29
CA TYR A 52 10.10 18.82 12.62
C TYR A 52 9.40 17.83 13.54
N GLU A 53 8.08 17.86 13.56
CA GLU A 53 7.29 16.91 14.34
C GLU A 53 7.50 15.47 13.91
N GLU A 54 7.81 15.19 12.63
CA GLU A 54 8.21 13.84 12.21
C GLU A 54 9.60 13.43 12.72
N CYS A 55 10.49 14.39 12.98
CA CYS A 55 11.80 14.12 13.56
C CYS A 55 11.76 13.95 15.09
N GLU A 56 10.74 14.45 15.78
CA GLU A 56 10.68 14.43 17.24
C GLU A 56 10.48 13.01 17.80
N PRO A 57 11.31 12.54 18.75
CA PRO A 57 11.02 11.33 19.49
C PRO A 57 9.82 11.57 20.40
N GLY A 58 8.88 10.63 20.45
CA GLY A 58 7.59 10.79 21.15
C GLY A 58 7.63 10.93 22.68
N LYS A 59 8.75 11.33 23.28
CA LYS A 59 8.88 11.52 24.75
C LYS A 59 9.64 12.77 25.22
N GLU A 60 10.36 13.52 24.40
CA GLU A 60 11.02 14.77 24.80
C GLU A 60 11.27 15.61 23.54
N PRO A 61 11.20 16.96 23.58
CA PRO A 61 11.61 17.82 22.47
C PRO A 61 13.14 17.81 22.38
N ALA A 62 13.72 16.69 21.98
CA ALA A 62 15.12 16.64 21.67
C ALA A 62 15.36 17.42 20.37
N GLU A 63 16.09 18.52 20.49
CA GLU A 63 17.06 18.93 19.46
C GLU A 63 16.52 19.54 18.15
N ARG A 64 15.35 20.23 18.15
CA ARG A 64 14.95 21.07 16.99
C ARG A 64 16.07 22.00 16.51
N ALA A 65 16.84 22.55 17.45
CA ALA A 65 17.98 23.43 17.18
C ALA A 65 19.15 22.75 16.44
N VAL A 66 19.19 21.41 16.40
CA VAL A 66 20.27 20.62 15.79
C VAL A 66 19.84 20.08 14.41
N ILE A 67 18.54 20.11 14.12
CA ILE A 67 18.02 19.77 12.79
C ILE A 67 18.38 20.91 11.84
N LYS A 68 19.33 20.63 10.95
CA LYS A 68 19.74 21.53 9.85
C LYS A 68 18.53 21.90 8.99
N PRO A 69 18.61 22.95 8.16
CA PRO A 69 17.55 23.26 7.19
C PRO A 69 17.17 22.03 6.35
N PHE A 70 15.87 21.86 6.12
CA PHE A 70 15.33 20.80 5.29
C PHE A 70 15.78 20.96 3.83
N TRP A 71 15.72 19.88 3.06
CA TRP A 71 16.15 19.83 1.68
C TRP A 71 15.45 20.92 0.84
N PHE A 72 14.15 21.14 1.04
CA PHE A 72 13.42 22.16 0.29
C PHE A 72 13.83 23.60 0.62
N GLN A 73 14.39 23.85 1.80
CA GLN A 73 14.86 25.17 2.21
C GLN A 73 16.23 25.53 1.61
N LYS A 74 16.93 24.55 1.03
CA LYS A 74 18.19 24.77 0.32
C LYS A 74 17.93 25.42 -1.04
N PRO A 75 18.84 26.27 -1.56
CA PRO A 75 18.74 26.79 -2.91
C PRO A 75 18.63 25.65 -3.93
N GLU A 76 17.76 25.80 -4.93
CA GLU A 76 17.42 24.72 -5.89
C GLU A 76 18.64 24.07 -6.55
N GLY A 77 19.64 24.86 -6.96
CA GLY A 77 20.88 24.36 -7.57
C GLY A 77 21.86 23.66 -6.61
N VAL A 78 21.58 23.65 -5.30
CA VAL A 78 22.42 23.03 -4.25
C VAL A 78 21.72 21.81 -3.64
N ARG A 79 20.45 21.57 -3.97
CA ARG A 79 19.68 20.44 -3.46
C ARG A 79 20.27 19.12 -3.97
N PRO A 80 20.67 18.19 -3.07
CA PRO A 80 21.12 16.87 -3.52
C PRO A 80 19.98 16.11 -4.20
N SER A 81 20.30 15.36 -5.27
CA SER A 81 19.28 14.69 -6.08
C SER A 81 18.84 13.37 -5.45
N ALA A 82 17.59 13.32 -4.99
CA ALA A 82 16.93 12.05 -4.69
C ALA A 82 16.55 11.34 -5.99
N HIS A 83 16.76 10.04 -6.03
CA HIS A 83 16.46 9.26 -7.22
C HIS A 83 16.04 7.84 -6.88
N TRP A 84 15.32 7.23 -7.81
CA TRP A 84 15.06 5.81 -7.76
C TRP A 84 16.22 5.04 -8.40
N PRO A 85 16.70 3.96 -7.77
CA PRO A 85 17.79 3.17 -8.34
C PRO A 85 17.39 2.53 -9.68
N ALA A 86 18.40 2.17 -10.48
CA ALA A 86 18.18 1.36 -11.68
C ALA A 86 17.53 0.01 -11.32
N ASP A 87 16.71 -0.53 -12.23
CA ASP A 87 15.89 -1.72 -11.97
C ASP A 87 16.71 -2.92 -11.46
N ASN A 88 17.89 -3.17 -12.05
CA ASN A 88 18.77 -4.29 -11.69
C ASN A 88 19.30 -4.24 -10.25
N VAL A 89 19.22 -3.08 -9.59
CA VAL A 89 19.68 -2.88 -8.20
C VAL A 89 18.57 -2.35 -7.30
N SER A 90 17.34 -2.25 -7.81
CA SER A 90 16.17 -1.89 -7.01
C SER A 90 15.64 -3.10 -6.25
N PHE A 91 15.35 -2.92 -4.96
CA PHE A 91 14.71 -3.96 -4.14
C PHE A 91 13.43 -4.52 -4.75
N ASP A 92 12.62 -3.66 -5.39
CA ASP A 92 11.31 -4.06 -5.91
C ASP A 92 11.30 -4.40 -7.41
N PHE A 93 12.37 -4.12 -8.15
CA PHE A 93 12.40 -4.31 -9.62
C PHE A 93 13.51 -5.23 -10.12
N ALA A 94 14.48 -5.63 -9.30
CA ALA A 94 15.60 -6.46 -9.76
C ALA A 94 15.13 -7.81 -10.33
N HIS A 95 14.06 -8.40 -9.79
CA HIS A 95 13.47 -9.63 -10.33
C HIS A 95 12.71 -9.42 -11.65
N LEU A 96 12.47 -8.17 -12.05
CA LEU A 96 11.71 -7.78 -13.24
C LEU A 96 12.59 -7.08 -14.28
N VAL A 97 13.93 -7.17 -14.18
CA VAL A 97 14.86 -6.48 -15.06
C VAL A 97 14.74 -6.93 -16.53
N GLY A 98 14.31 -8.17 -16.77
CA GLY A 98 14.07 -8.69 -18.12
C GLY A 98 12.78 -8.18 -18.77
N GLU A 99 11.92 -7.52 -18.00
CA GLU A 99 10.64 -7.01 -18.47
C GLU A 99 10.74 -5.52 -18.83
N PRO A 100 10.26 -5.10 -20.01
CA PRO A 100 10.38 -3.72 -20.45
C PRO A 100 9.58 -2.78 -19.53
N ASN A 101 10.14 -1.59 -19.33
CA ASN A 101 9.42 -0.52 -18.65
C ASN A 101 8.46 0.16 -19.61
N SER A 102 7.27 0.47 -19.13
CA SER A 102 6.22 1.10 -19.93
C SER A 102 5.40 2.02 -19.04
N GLU A 103 5.36 3.30 -19.40
CA GLU A 103 4.45 4.26 -18.75
C GLU A 103 3.07 4.30 -19.45
N GLU A 104 2.84 3.43 -20.44
CA GLU A 104 1.55 3.31 -21.10
C GLU A 104 0.45 2.93 -20.09
N PRO A 105 -0.73 3.56 -20.17
CA PRO A 105 -1.87 3.20 -19.34
C PRO A 105 -2.20 1.70 -19.40
N PHE A 106 -2.73 1.18 -18.30
CA PHE A 106 -3.31 -0.14 -18.22
C PHE A 106 -4.51 -0.13 -17.28
N GLU A 107 -5.39 -1.11 -17.47
CA GLU A 107 -6.55 -1.30 -16.63
C GLU A 107 -6.20 -2.10 -15.38
N LEU A 108 -6.41 -1.51 -14.21
CA LEU A 108 -6.31 -2.19 -12.93
C LEU A 108 -7.71 -2.65 -12.48
N THR A 109 -7.84 -3.95 -12.23
CA THR A 109 -9.09 -4.60 -11.84
C THR A 109 -8.91 -5.50 -10.62
N ALA A 110 -10.02 -5.89 -9.97
CA ALA A 110 -9.97 -6.85 -8.86
C ALA A 110 -9.35 -8.21 -9.26
N PRO A 111 -9.64 -8.79 -10.43
CA PRO A 111 -8.94 -9.98 -10.92
C PRO A 111 -7.41 -9.84 -11.00
N VAL A 112 -6.89 -8.67 -11.40
CA VAL A 112 -5.43 -8.42 -11.39
C VAL A 112 -4.86 -8.52 -9.97
N LEU A 113 -5.55 -7.93 -8.98
CA LEU A 113 -5.13 -8.02 -7.57
C LEU A 113 -5.23 -9.46 -7.03
N GLN A 114 -6.30 -10.19 -7.36
CA GLN A 114 -6.46 -11.60 -6.99
C GLN A 114 -5.32 -12.46 -7.55
N GLN A 115 -4.96 -12.24 -8.81
CA GLN A 115 -3.87 -12.95 -9.45
C GLN A 115 -2.52 -12.60 -8.81
N LEU A 116 -2.26 -11.32 -8.50
CA LEU A 116 -1.06 -10.91 -7.77
C LEU A 116 -0.95 -11.57 -6.38
N VAL A 117 -2.06 -11.64 -5.64
CA VAL A 117 -2.13 -12.32 -4.33
C VAL A 117 -1.77 -13.80 -4.48
N GLY A 118 -2.35 -14.49 -5.47
CA GLY A 118 -2.04 -15.89 -5.75
C GLY A 118 -0.58 -16.13 -6.18
N LEU A 119 -0.07 -15.30 -7.10
CA LEU A 119 1.31 -15.35 -7.58
C LEU A 119 2.35 -15.12 -6.46
N ASN A 120 1.95 -14.41 -5.40
CA ASN A 120 2.79 -14.16 -4.24
C ASN A 120 2.52 -15.10 -3.05
N SER A 121 1.64 -16.09 -3.23
CA SER A 121 1.23 -17.03 -2.16
C SER A 121 0.78 -16.30 -0.89
N PHE A 122 0.11 -15.16 -1.04
CA PHE A 122 -0.48 -14.43 0.08
C PHE A 122 -1.79 -15.08 0.49
N GLN A 123 -1.93 -15.40 1.77
CA GLN A 123 -3.16 -15.92 2.35
C GLN A 123 -3.88 -14.79 3.08
N LEU A 124 -4.89 -14.23 2.42
CA LEU A 124 -5.73 -13.18 2.99
C LEU A 124 -6.76 -13.76 3.96
N GLY A 125 -7.08 -13.02 5.01
CA GLY A 125 -8.08 -13.38 6.00
C GLY A 125 -9.48 -13.39 5.39
N ALA A 126 -10.11 -14.57 5.27
CA ALA A 126 -11.45 -14.72 4.68
C ALA A 126 -12.56 -13.91 5.37
N GLN A 127 -12.33 -13.46 6.61
CA GLN A 127 -13.27 -12.65 7.40
C GLN A 127 -13.10 -11.14 7.18
N LEU A 128 -12.10 -10.70 6.43
CA LEU A 128 -11.86 -9.28 6.17
C LEU A 128 -12.63 -8.86 4.91
N PRO A 129 -13.71 -8.06 5.03
CA PRO A 129 -14.55 -7.69 3.89
C PRO A 129 -13.84 -6.72 2.93
N LYS A 130 -12.76 -6.09 3.39
CA LYS A 130 -11.96 -5.11 2.65
C LYS A 130 -10.48 -5.39 2.87
N VAL A 131 -9.73 -5.32 1.78
CA VAL A 131 -8.27 -5.50 1.78
C VAL A 131 -7.66 -4.17 1.34
N LEU A 132 -6.68 -3.69 2.09
CA LEU A 132 -5.90 -2.53 1.68
C LEU A 132 -4.80 -3.01 0.74
N PHE A 133 -4.43 -2.22 -0.24
CA PHE A 133 -3.27 -2.52 -1.07
C PHE A 133 -2.54 -1.26 -1.49
N GLY A 134 -1.25 -1.42 -1.78
CA GLY A 134 -0.37 -0.39 -2.28
C GLY A 134 0.32 -0.86 -3.55
N LEU A 135 0.38 0.03 -4.55
CA LEU A 135 1.16 -0.13 -5.76
C LEU A 135 2.25 0.94 -5.77
N ARG A 136 3.45 0.57 -5.30
CA ARG A 136 4.64 1.41 -5.35
C ARG A 136 5.01 1.69 -6.80
N GLY A 137 5.20 2.97 -7.15
CA GLY A 137 5.49 3.35 -8.53
C GLY A 137 4.28 3.16 -9.44
N CYS A 138 3.13 3.72 -9.05
CA CYS A 138 1.91 3.69 -9.82
C CYS A 138 1.13 4.98 -9.60
N VAL A 139 0.46 5.48 -10.63
CA VAL A 139 -0.40 6.68 -10.54
C VAL A 139 -1.69 6.46 -11.32
N LEU A 140 -2.73 7.22 -10.98
CA LEU A 140 -3.90 7.34 -11.83
C LEU A 140 -3.49 7.91 -13.20
N ALA A 141 -4.14 7.44 -14.27
CA ALA A 141 -3.85 7.96 -15.60
C ALA A 141 -4.29 9.44 -15.76
N GLY A 142 -5.32 9.85 -15.02
CA GLY A 142 -5.75 11.25 -14.93
C GLY A 142 -5.02 12.03 -13.81
N ASN A 143 -5.44 13.29 -13.62
CA ASN A 143 -4.89 14.18 -12.58
C ASN A 143 -5.67 14.11 -11.25
N ALA A 144 -6.65 13.21 -11.15
CA ALA A 144 -7.41 13.02 -9.92
C ALA A 144 -6.50 12.51 -8.79
N ASP A 145 -6.81 12.91 -7.55
CA ASP A 145 -6.16 12.40 -6.35
C ASP A 145 -6.85 11.15 -5.78
N ARG A 146 -8.06 10.84 -6.25
CA ARG A 146 -8.87 9.70 -5.80
C ARG A 146 -9.91 9.25 -6.82
N THR A 147 -10.42 8.03 -6.62
CA THR A 147 -11.55 7.47 -7.37
C THR A 147 -12.62 6.90 -6.44
N ALA A 148 -13.86 6.85 -6.92
CA ALA A 148 -14.90 6.06 -6.28
C ALA A 148 -14.67 4.55 -6.53
N PHE A 149 -15.40 3.69 -5.83
CA PHE A 149 -15.39 2.26 -6.13
C PHE A 149 -15.87 2.01 -7.57
N ALA A 150 -15.07 1.29 -8.34
CA ALA A 150 -15.40 0.82 -9.68
C ALA A 150 -14.74 -0.55 -9.95
N ALA A 151 -15.23 -1.27 -10.96
CA ALA A 151 -14.67 -2.56 -11.36
C ALA A 151 -13.27 -2.45 -12.00
N ALA A 152 -12.97 -1.28 -12.57
CA ALA A 152 -11.75 -1.02 -13.34
C ALA A 152 -11.32 0.44 -13.21
N HIS A 153 -10.01 0.68 -13.23
CA HIS A 153 -9.41 2.01 -13.26
C HIS A 153 -8.25 2.06 -14.24
N GLN A 154 -8.10 3.18 -14.95
CA GLN A 154 -6.93 3.43 -15.79
C GLN A 154 -5.79 4.02 -14.95
N VAL A 155 -4.65 3.32 -14.95
CA VAL A 155 -3.46 3.65 -14.16
C VAL A 155 -2.20 3.56 -15.02
N ARG A 156 -1.08 4.12 -14.56
CA ARG A 156 0.23 4.00 -15.19
C ARG A 156 1.27 3.52 -14.18
N ALA A 157 2.14 2.62 -14.61
CA ALA A 157 3.34 2.28 -13.84
C ALA A 157 4.37 3.40 -14.04
N VAL A 158 4.95 3.88 -12.95
CA VAL A 158 5.97 4.94 -12.95
C VAL A 158 7.06 4.59 -11.95
N ARG A 159 8.18 5.32 -11.94
CA ARG A 159 9.14 5.23 -10.84
C ARG A 159 8.80 6.19 -9.71
N PRO A 160 8.90 5.78 -8.43
CA PRO A 160 8.97 6.72 -7.33
C PRO A 160 10.16 7.66 -7.49
N ASN A 161 10.19 8.77 -6.76
CA ASN A 161 11.32 9.70 -6.78
C ASN A 161 11.60 10.35 -5.42
N HIS A 162 10.93 9.90 -4.35
CA HIS A 162 11.03 10.45 -2.99
C HIS A 162 10.62 11.93 -2.86
N ILE A 163 10.01 12.52 -3.89
CA ILE A 163 9.60 13.93 -3.92
C ILE A 163 8.08 14.03 -4.12
N ASP A 164 7.58 13.29 -5.12
CA ASP A 164 6.19 13.26 -5.52
C ASP A 164 5.45 12.03 -4.98
N LEU A 165 4.14 12.19 -4.77
CA LEU A 165 3.21 11.10 -4.48
C LEU A 165 2.98 10.23 -5.75
N ARG A 166 3.97 9.40 -6.09
CA ARG A 166 4.02 8.53 -7.30
C ARG A 166 3.66 7.07 -7.01
N CYS A 167 2.82 6.84 -6.00
CA CYS A 167 2.28 5.52 -5.66
C CYS A 167 0.74 5.59 -5.60
N LEU A 168 0.10 4.43 -5.62
CA LEU A 168 -1.32 4.29 -5.28
C LEU A 168 -1.48 3.46 -4.02
N ILE A 169 -2.39 3.89 -3.15
CA ILE A 169 -2.97 3.05 -2.10
C ILE A 169 -4.45 2.94 -2.41
N GLY A 170 -5.02 1.76 -2.24
CA GLY A 170 -6.40 1.49 -2.55
C GLY A 170 -7.11 0.62 -1.52
N VAL A 171 -8.43 0.62 -1.64
CA VAL A 171 -9.31 -0.27 -0.90
C VAL A 171 -9.95 -1.21 -1.92
N TRP A 172 -9.77 -2.50 -1.72
CA TRP A 172 -10.34 -3.56 -2.54
C TRP A 172 -11.46 -4.27 -1.77
N VAL A 173 -12.61 -4.46 -2.42
CA VAL A 173 -13.73 -5.28 -1.93
C VAL A 173 -13.78 -6.56 -2.78
N PRO A 174 -13.22 -7.68 -2.29
CA PRO A 174 -13.17 -8.93 -3.06
C PRO A 174 -14.54 -9.45 -3.48
N ALA A 175 -15.54 -9.34 -2.61
CA ALA A 175 -16.89 -9.83 -2.86
C ALA A 175 -17.58 -9.13 -4.04
N ASP A 176 -17.32 -7.83 -4.22
CA ASP A 176 -17.97 -6.99 -5.23
C ASP A 176 -17.10 -6.81 -6.48
N ASN A 177 -15.86 -7.31 -6.48
CA ASN A 177 -14.84 -7.05 -7.49
C ASN A 177 -14.63 -5.55 -7.79
N THR A 178 -14.75 -4.70 -6.75
CA THR A 178 -14.55 -3.26 -6.89
C THR A 178 -13.33 -2.76 -6.13
N ILE A 179 -12.75 -1.69 -6.65
CA ILE A 179 -11.57 -1.04 -6.10
C ILE A 179 -11.82 0.47 -6.04
N ALA A 180 -11.34 1.13 -4.99
CA ALA A 180 -11.15 2.59 -4.94
C ALA A 180 -9.66 2.90 -4.79
N LEU A 181 -9.18 3.96 -5.45
CA LEU A 181 -7.76 4.31 -5.53
C LEU A 181 -7.50 5.72 -5.02
N PHE A 182 -6.34 5.92 -4.39
CA PHE A 182 -5.94 7.17 -3.78
C PHE A 182 -4.45 7.47 -4.08
N LYS A 183 -4.18 8.70 -4.51
CA LYS A 183 -2.83 9.22 -4.75
C LYS A 183 -2.03 9.16 -3.45
N SER A 184 -0.83 8.61 -3.51
CA SER A 184 -0.08 8.23 -2.30
C SER A 184 1.43 8.21 -2.54
N SER A 185 2.20 8.06 -1.47
CA SER A 185 3.58 7.60 -1.52
C SER A 185 3.74 6.38 -0.62
N THR A 186 4.52 5.40 -1.08
CA THR A 186 4.90 4.21 -0.31
C THR A 186 6.40 4.17 0.01
N VAL A 187 7.05 5.32 -0.17
CA VAL A 187 8.48 5.56 0.02
C VAL A 187 8.65 6.82 0.86
N PRO A 188 9.74 6.95 1.61
CA PRO A 188 9.99 8.16 2.41
C PRO A 188 10.25 9.38 1.52
N ASN A 189 10.05 10.58 2.08
CA ASN A 189 10.34 11.83 1.37
C ASN A 189 11.81 12.24 1.54
N VAL A 190 12.30 12.98 0.55
CA VAL A 190 13.70 13.41 0.44
C VAL A 190 14.20 14.17 1.68
N ASP A 191 13.38 15.05 2.28
CA ASP A 191 13.80 15.81 3.46
C ASP A 191 14.12 14.90 4.65
N LEU A 192 13.26 13.91 4.92
CA LEU A 192 13.46 13.00 6.04
C LEU A 192 14.53 11.93 5.75
N MET A 193 14.74 11.59 4.48
CA MET A 193 15.91 10.81 4.05
C MET A 193 17.22 11.57 4.33
N GLU A 194 17.27 12.86 3.99
CA GLU A 194 18.43 13.70 4.28
C GLU A 194 18.69 13.82 5.78
N LYS A 195 17.64 13.99 6.59
CA LYS A 195 17.77 14.00 8.05
C LYS A 195 18.23 12.68 8.63
N HIS A 196 17.91 11.55 7.99
CA HIS A 196 18.47 10.27 8.39
C HIS A 196 19.97 10.15 8.08
N ILE A 197 20.41 10.61 6.91
CA ILE A 197 21.83 10.67 6.54
C ILE A 197 22.61 11.58 7.51
N GLU A 198 21.97 12.68 7.95
CA GLU A 198 22.53 13.60 8.95
C GLU A 198 22.53 13.03 10.39
N GLY A 199 21.89 11.88 10.61
CA GLY A 199 21.80 11.21 11.91
C GLY A 199 20.71 11.75 12.85
N ALA A 200 19.79 12.58 12.35
CA ALA A 200 18.78 13.25 13.16
C ALA A 200 17.52 12.39 13.44
N LEU A 201 17.20 11.42 12.59
CA LEU A 201 16.12 10.45 12.82
C LEU A 201 16.37 9.11 12.12
N GLY A 202 15.55 8.12 12.44
CA GLY A 202 15.43 6.92 11.62
C GLY A 202 14.54 7.18 10.40
N CYS A 203 15.05 6.96 9.19
CA CYS A 203 14.26 6.90 7.96
C CYS A 203 14.49 5.56 7.25
N ASN A 204 13.43 4.96 6.71
CA ASN A 204 13.49 3.66 6.06
C ASN A 204 12.46 3.50 4.94
N MET A 205 12.63 2.44 4.14
CA MET A 205 11.63 1.96 3.19
C MET A 205 11.13 0.59 3.63
N MET A 206 9.81 0.40 3.66
CA MET A 206 9.18 -0.88 3.97
C MET A 206 9.27 -1.84 2.76
N PRO A 207 9.59 -3.14 2.93
CA PRO A 207 9.56 -4.10 1.83
C PRO A 207 8.15 -4.35 1.28
N ALA A 208 8.08 -4.64 -0.01
CA ALA A 208 6.89 -5.24 -0.62
C ALA A 208 6.54 -6.58 0.04
N GLY A 209 5.25 -6.84 0.23
CA GLY A 209 4.76 -8.00 0.97
C GLY A 209 3.33 -7.84 1.47
N LEU A 210 2.89 -8.81 2.27
CA LEU A 210 1.63 -8.77 3.01
C LEU A 210 1.87 -8.36 4.46
N HIS A 211 1.20 -7.29 4.89
CA HIS A 211 1.39 -6.65 6.19
C HIS A 211 0.07 -6.53 6.96
N ASN A 212 0.16 -6.44 8.29
CA ASN A 212 -1.00 -6.32 9.18
C ASN A 212 -1.06 -4.94 9.83
N TYR A 213 -2.27 -4.38 9.85
CA TYR A 213 -2.54 -3.05 10.36
C TYR A 213 -3.72 -3.05 11.34
N LYS A 214 -3.69 -2.15 12.31
CA LYS A 214 -4.85 -1.81 13.16
C LYS A 214 -5.07 -0.31 13.17
N VAL A 215 -6.32 0.12 13.11
CA VAL A 215 -6.67 1.53 13.22
C VAL A 215 -6.24 2.09 14.58
N GLY A 216 -5.69 3.29 14.59
CA GLY A 216 -5.32 4.03 15.79
C GLY A 216 -4.69 5.37 15.44
N ALA A 217 -4.14 6.06 16.45
CA ALA A 217 -3.49 7.35 16.20
C ALA A 217 -2.05 7.18 15.70
N HIS A 218 -1.69 7.96 14.69
CA HIS A 218 -0.31 8.27 14.35
C HIS A 218 0.08 9.58 15.05
N ARG A 219 1.18 9.58 15.83
CA ARG A 219 1.61 10.70 16.69
C ARG A 219 0.43 11.32 17.45
N ALA A 220 -0.21 10.54 18.32
CA ALA A 220 -1.35 11.01 19.10
C ALA A 220 -0.99 12.33 19.82
N PRO A 221 -1.84 13.38 19.75
CA PRO A 221 -3.23 13.37 19.28
C PRO A 221 -3.45 13.90 17.83
N ARG A 222 -2.40 13.99 17.01
CA ARG A 222 -2.36 14.76 15.75
C ARG A 222 -3.11 14.09 14.59
N GLN A 223 -2.82 12.82 14.30
CA GLN A 223 -3.40 12.09 13.17
C GLN A 223 -4.24 10.89 13.65
N PRO A 224 -5.47 11.12 14.16
CA PRO A 224 -6.36 10.06 14.63
C PRO A 224 -6.93 9.23 13.47
N GLY A 225 -7.16 7.93 13.70
CA GLY A 225 -7.70 7.03 12.68
C GLY A 225 -6.74 6.76 11.51
N ALA A 226 -5.43 6.79 11.79
CA ALA A 226 -4.40 6.21 10.95
C ALA A 226 -4.44 4.68 11.04
N PHE A 227 -3.70 3.98 10.18
CA PHE A 227 -3.56 2.54 10.21
C PHE A 227 -2.17 2.23 10.74
N ARG A 228 -2.08 1.62 11.91
CA ARG A 228 -0.83 1.34 12.60
C ARG A 228 -0.27 -0.02 12.21
N GLN A 229 0.97 -0.04 11.77
CA GLN A 229 1.68 -1.28 11.44
C GLN A 229 1.83 -2.15 12.70
N GLN A 230 1.60 -3.46 12.59
CA GLN A 230 1.50 -4.36 13.76
C GLN A 230 2.63 -5.36 13.94
N THR A 231 3.54 -5.53 12.96
CA THR A 231 4.48 -6.65 12.96
C THR A 231 5.92 -6.18 12.83
N PRO A 232 6.86 -6.58 13.70
CA PRO A 232 8.27 -6.31 13.48
C PRO A 232 8.75 -6.94 12.17
N LEU A 233 9.50 -6.18 11.37
CA LEU A 233 10.10 -6.65 10.14
C LEU A 233 11.44 -5.98 9.86
N TRP A 234 12.18 -6.51 8.88
CA TRP A 234 13.36 -5.85 8.36
C TRP A 234 12.94 -4.71 7.42
N VAL A 235 13.64 -3.58 7.51
CA VAL A 235 13.43 -2.41 6.66
C VAL A 235 14.72 -2.00 5.97
N MET A 236 14.62 -1.30 4.85
CA MET A 236 15.79 -0.79 4.14
C MET A 236 16.13 0.60 4.65
N ARG A 237 17.40 0.86 5.03
CA ARG A 237 17.92 2.17 5.42
C ARG A 237 19.08 2.57 4.52
N SER A 238 19.12 3.82 4.08
CA SER A 238 20.23 4.35 3.30
C SER A 238 21.00 5.39 4.12
N LYS A 239 22.27 5.11 4.41
CA LYS A 239 23.08 5.92 5.34
C LYS A 239 23.78 7.10 4.69
N LYS A 240 23.96 7.08 3.37
CA LYS A 240 24.74 8.10 2.64
C LYS A 240 24.08 8.61 1.36
N GLN A 241 23.04 7.94 0.85
CA GLN A 241 22.45 8.24 -0.45
C GLN A 241 20.97 8.58 -0.31
N LEU A 242 20.50 9.49 -1.16
CA LEU A 242 19.06 9.76 -1.30
C LEU A 242 18.39 8.76 -2.26
N ALA A 243 18.72 7.49 -2.08
CA ALA A 243 18.22 6.34 -2.84
C ALA A 243 18.40 5.05 -2.03
N TYR A 244 17.62 4.02 -2.36
CA TYR A 244 17.67 2.70 -1.72
C TYR A 244 18.09 1.64 -2.74
N ALA A 245 19.39 1.40 -2.91
CA ALA A 245 19.92 0.43 -3.87
C ALA A 245 20.44 -0.83 -3.17
N ALA A 246 20.06 -2.01 -3.63
CA ALA A 246 20.40 -3.29 -3.00
C ALA A 246 21.90 -3.66 -3.09
N ASN A 247 22.64 -3.04 -4.00
CA ASN A 247 24.09 -3.24 -4.16
C ASN A 247 24.94 -2.12 -3.52
N ASP A 248 24.30 -1.11 -2.91
CA ASP A 248 25.00 -0.04 -2.22
C ASP A 248 25.41 -0.51 -0.81
N PRO A 249 26.72 -0.53 -0.47
CA PRO A 249 27.17 -0.92 0.86
C PRO A 249 26.65 -0.03 1.99
N ASP A 250 26.23 1.20 1.69
CA ASP A 250 25.63 2.12 2.66
C ASP A 250 24.09 1.97 2.76
N THR A 251 23.50 1.12 1.92
CA THR A 251 22.10 0.71 2.03
C THR A 251 22.01 -0.64 2.73
N ILE A 252 21.40 -0.68 3.90
CA ILE A 252 21.34 -1.88 4.75
C ILE A 252 19.90 -2.36 4.94
N TRP A 253 19.77 -3.66 5.18
CA TRP A 253 18.61 -4.21 5.87
C TRP A 253 18.81 -4.08 7.38
N ASP A 254 17.92 -3.33 8.02
CA ASP A 254 17.89 -3.12 9.45
C ASP A 254 16.71 -3.89 10.05
N ASP A 255 16.97 -4.77 11.01
CA ASP A 255 15.95 -5.57 11.68
C ASP A 255 15.34 -4.87 12.91
N LEU A 256 15.82 -3.65 13.23
CA LEU A 256 15.35 -2.81 14.31
C LEU A 256 15.40 -3.50 15.67
N ASP A 257 16.32 -4.45 15.86
CA ASP A 257 16.50 -5.21 17.10
C ASP A 257 15.24 -5.93 17.59
N GLY A 258 14.29 -6.21 16.71
CA GLY A 258 13.03 -6.87 17.09
C GLY A 258 11.83 -5.93 17.16
N ASN A 259 12.06 -4.62 17.05
CA ASN A 259 11.04 -3.61 17.26
C ASN A 259 10.19 -3.33 16.02
N LEU A 260 9.06 -2.66 16.25
CA LEU A 260 8.19 -2.19 15.16
C LEU A 260 8.85 -1.03 14.42
N PRO A 261 8.80 -0.99 13.07
CA PRO A 261 9.23 0.17 12.31
C PRO A 261 8.29 1.36 12.46
N PHE A 262 7.03 1.12 12.84
CA PHE A 262 5.96 2.12 12.85
C PHE A 262 5.70 2.76 11.47
N ASP A 263 5.91 1.99 10.38
CA ASP A 263 5.56 2.35 9.00
C ASP A 263 4.02 2.35 8.80
N ASN A 264 3.35 3.28 9.47
CA ASN A 264 1.89 3.44 9.50
C ASN A 264 1.35 3.90 8.13
N ILE A 265 0.05 3.73 7.89
CA ILE A 265 -0.67 4.42 6.81
C ILE A 265 -1.37 5.66 7.37
N HIS A 266 -1.03 6.85 6.91
CA HIS A 266 -1.63 8.10 7.38
C HIS A 266 -1.73 9.19 6.27
N ALA A 267 -2.15 10.40 6.65
CA ALA A 267 -2.25 11.52 5.73
C ALA A 267 -0.85 12.03 5.34
N ALA A 268 -0.69 12.46 4.09
CA ALA A 268 0.56 13.04 3.61
C ALA A 268 0.89 14.39 4.28
N MET A 269 -0.10 15.10 4.81
CA MET A 269 -0.03 16.38 5.54
C MET A 269 0.47 17.58 4.72
N LEU A 270 1.28 17.35 3.69
CA LEU A 270 1.91 18.38 2.86
C LEU A 270 1.31 18.45 1.44
N SER A 271 0.17 17.80 1.21
CA SER A 271 -0.48 17.74 -0.11
C SER A 271 -1.00 19.08 -0.62
N GLY A 272 -1.26 20.04 0.27
CA GLY A 272 -1.66 21.40 -0.08
C GLY A 272 -0.51 22.34 -0.45
N ARG A 273 0.74 21.85 -0.48
CA ARG A 273 1.90 22.66 -0.89
C ARG A 273 1.93 22.89 -2.40
N ARG A 274 2.45 24.06 -2.81
CA ARG A 274 2.68 24.41 -4.22
C ARG A 274 4.05 23.98 -4.73
N THR A 275 4.99 23.75 -3.82
CA THR A 275 6.36 23.32 -4.10
C THR A 275 6.72 22.12 -3.21
N PRO A 276 7.67 21.27 -3.65
CA PRO A 276 8.13 20.16 -2.83
C PRO A 276 8.58 20.56 -1.41
N PRO A 277 8.54 19.63 -0.45
CA PRO A 277 8.00 18.26 -0.56
C PRO A 277 6.47 18.25 -0.57
N PHE A 278 5.86 17.20 -1.13
CA PHE A 278 4.39 17.08 -1.19
C PHE A 278 3.81 16.11 -0.16
N PHE A 279 4.67 15.51 0.66
CA PHE A 279 4.29 14.58 1.72
C PHE A 279 5.35 14.50 2.82
N SER A 280 4.93 14.15 4.03
CA SER A 280 5.79 13.95 5.19
C SER A 280 5.84 12.46 5.55
N SER A 281 6.98 11.79 5.33
CA SER A 281 7.16 10.38 5.72
C SER A 281 8.63 9.97 5.86
N ALA A 282 8.98 9.44 7.04
CA ALA A 282 10.25 8.76 7.30
C ALA A 282 10.21 7.25 7.02
N GLY A 283 9.12 6.72 6.46
CA GLY A 283 8.95 5.28 6.19
C GLY A 283 7.49 4.81 6.22
N CYS A 284 6.61 5.63 6.79
CA CYS A 284 5.17 5.49 6.68
C CYS A 284 4.68 5.50 5.22
N GLN A 285 3.54 4.86 5.00
CA GLN A 285 2.80 4.93 3.75
C GLN A 285 1.82 6.10 3.87
N VAL A 286 1.78 6.99 2.89
CA VAL A 286 1.00 8.22 3.02
C VAL A 286 0.07 8.45 1.86
N ILE A 287 -1.13 8.92 2.14
CA ILE A 287 -2.16 9.23 1.14
C ILE A 287 -2.33 10.73 1.08
N ALA A 288 -2.49 11.27 -0.14
CA ALA A 288 -2.75 12.69 -0.35
C ALA A 288 -3.90 13.17 0.55
N GLY A 289 -3.73 14.32 1.17
CA GLY A 289 -4.69 14.84 2.14
C GLY A 289 -4.04 15.27 3.45
N ALA A 290 -4.85 15.86 4.32
CA ALA A 290 -4.42 16.36 5.63
C ALA A 290 -5.57 16.26 6.66
N TYR A 291 -5.51 17.12 7.66
CA TYR A 291 -6.56 17.36 8.64
C TYR A 291 -6.85 18.86 8.70
N ASP A 292 -8.11 19.23 8.95
CA ASP A 292 -8.48 20.60 9.25
C ASP A 292 -8.14 20.98 10.71
N ALA A 293 -8.43 22.23 11.09
CA ALA A 293 -8.21 22.75 12.45
C ALA A 293 -8.95 21.96 13.55
N ASN A 294 -10.01 21.22 13.20
CA ASN A 294 -10.79 20.39 14.11
C ASN A 294 -10.34 18.93 14.12
N ARG A 295 -9.22 18.60 13.46
CA ARG A 295 -8.71 17.24 13.26
C ARG A 295 -9.66 16.33 12.48
N VAL A 296 -10.45 16.92 11.58
CA VAL A 296 -11.25 16.17 10.60
C VAL A 296 -10.37 15.92 9.36
N PRO A 297 -10.24 14.66 8.90
CA PRO A 297 -9.54 14.34 7.66
C PRO A 297 -10.08 15.13 6.47
N THR A 298 -9.19 15.54 5.57
CA THR A 298 -9.53 16.22 4.31
C THR A 298 -9.11 15.41 3.08
N GLY A 299 -9.55 15.83 1.90
CA GLY A 299 -9.03 15.35 0.62
C GLY A 299 -9.13 13.83 0.40
N ALA A 300 -8.15 13.26 -0.31
CA ALA A 300 -8.11 11.83 -0.59
C ALA A 300 -7.93 10.97 0.67
N TRP A 301 -7.30 11.49 1.72
CA TRP A 301 -7.17 10.80 3.01
C TRP A 301 -8.52 10.55 3.67
N ALA A 302 -9.40 11.57 3.70
CA ALA A 302 -10.76 11.42 4.19
C ALA A 302 -11.56 10.38 3.41
N ALA A 303 -11.46 10.45 2.07
CA ALA A 303 -12.13 9.54 1.17
C ALA A 303 -11.63 8.10 1.33
N PHE A 304 -10.32 7.89 1.51
CA PHE A 304 -9.73 6.58 1.77
C PHE A 304 -10.25 5.98 3.08
N ARG A 305 -10.25 6.76 4.16
CA ARG A 305 -10.78 6.31 5.45
C ARG A 305 -12.25 5.90 5.34
N HIS A 306 -13.07 6.71 4.67
CA HIS A 306 -14.46 6.39 4.41
C HIS A 306 -14.60 5.13 3.54
N ALA A 307 -13.77 4.98 2.50
CA ALA A 307 -13.74 3.78 1.66
C ALA A 307 -13.33 2.52 2.43
N ALA A 308 -12.40 2.62 3.39
CA ALA A 308 -12.05 1.56 4.32
C ALA A 308 -13.17 1.24 5.33
N GLY A 309 -14.22 2.07 5.39
CA GLY A 309 -15.39 1.91 6.23
C GLY A 309 -15.24 2.54 7.62
N LEU A 310 -14.30 3.47 7.79
CA LEU A 310 -14.16 4.24 9.03
C LEU A 310 -15.16 5.40 9.05
N SER A 311 -15.48 5.87 10.25
CA SER A 311 -16.39 7.00 10.46
C SER A 311 -15.80 8.31 9.91
N HIS A 312 -16.65 9.13 9.28
CA HIS A 312 -16.29 10.47 8.84
C HIS A 312 -17.39 11.47 9.21
N PRO A 313 -17.10 12.53 10.01
CA PRO A 313 -15.82 12.78 10.70
C PRO A 313 -15.50 11.70 11.76
N PRO A 314 -14.26 11.62 12.27
CA PRO A 314 -13.89 10.64 13.28
C PRO A 314 -14.72 10.81 14.56
N ALA A 315 -15.31 9.72 15.06
CA ALA A 315 -16.07 9.73 16.30
C ALA A 315 -15.15 9.52 17.51
N PHE A 316 -14.70 10.60 18.14
CA PHE A 316 -13.81 10.56 19.32
C PHE A 316 -14.51 10.01 20.57
N ILE A 317 -13.75 9.32 21.42
CA ILE A 317 -14.24 8.73 22.67
C ILE A 317 -13.77 9.56 23.88
N GLY A 318 -14.72 10.02 24.70
CA GLY A 318 -14.45 10.53 26.06
C GLY A 318 -13.46 11.70 26.15
N GLY A 319 -13.42 12.59 25.15
CA GLY A 319 -12.46 13.71 25.12
C GLY A 319 -11.00 13.33 24.83
N SER A 320 -10.73 12.05 24.54
CA SER A 320 -9.41 11.55 24.15
C SER A 320 -9.16 11.70 22.64
N SER A 321 -7.93 11.40 22.19
CA SER A 321 -7.59 11.27 20.77
C SER A 321 -7.99 9.92 20.16
N ALA A 322 -8.50 8.99 20.96
CA ALA A 322 -8.98 7.69 20.49
C ALA A 322 -10.32 7.83 19.77
N THR A 323 -10.53 7.00 18.76
CA THR A 323 -11.76 6.99 17.95
C THR A 323 -12.53 5.68 18.10
N ARG A 324 -13.83 5.68 17.78
CA ARG A 324 -14.66 4.46 17.76
C ARG A 324 -14.17 3.40 16.77
N ASP A 325 -13.35 3.79 15.79
CA ASP A 325 -12.80 2.88 14.79
C ASP A 325 -11.48 2.23 15.23
N ASP A 326 -10.88 2.70 16.33
CA ASP A 326 -9.58 2.21 16.81
C ASP A 326 -9.62 0.70 17.12
N GLY A 327 -8.52 0.01 16.79
CA GLY A 327 -8.39 -1.43 16.95
C GLY A 327 -8.91 -2.26 15.78
N ARG A 328 -9.67 -1.67 14.84
CA ARG A 328 -10.12 -2.37 13.63
C ARG A 328 -8.93 -2.84 12.79
N SER A 329 -8.91 -4.12 12.44
CA SER A 329 -7.81 -4.75 11.72
C SER A 329 -7.97 -4.69 10.21
N PHE A 330 -6.86 -4.56 9.51
CA PHE A 330 -6.75 -4.62 8.05
C PHE A 330 -5.49 -5.39 7.63
N GLU A 331 -5.59 -6.10 6.53
CA GLU A 331 -4.44 -6.59 5.78
C GLU A 331 -4.07 -5.56 4.70
N TYR A 332 -2.77 -5.39 4.48
CA TYR A 332 -2.21 -4.48 3.49
C TYR A 332 -1.23 -5.22 2.57
N VAL A 333 -1.62 -5.36 1.30
CA VAL A 333 -0.78 -5.94 0.25
C VAL A 333 0.02 -4.83 -0.43
N LEU A 334 1.33 -4.75 -0.19
CA LEU A 334 2.21 -3.81 -0.87
C LEU A 334 2.98 -4.52 -1.98
N LEU A 335 2.73 -4.12 -3.23
CA LEU A 335 3.41 -4.59 -4.44
C LEU A 335 3.76 -3.39 -5.33
N THR A 336 4.24 -3.62 -6.56
CA THR A 336 4.58 -2.53 -7.49
C THR A 336 3.55 -2.29 -8.59
N GLY A 337 3.54 -1.08 -9.13
CA GLY A 337 2.80 -0.77 -10.36
C GLY A 337 3.26 -1.58 -11.57
N LYS A 338 4.56 -1.93 -11.65
CA LYS A 338 5.10 -2.78 -12.73
C LYS A 338 4.55 -4.20 -12.66
N GLU A 339 4.47 -4.80 -11.48
CA GLU A 339 3.88 -6.13 -11.31
C GLU A 339 2.39 -6.14 -11.70
N ALA A 340 1.64 -5.12 -11.27
CA ALA A 340 0.24 -4.96 -11.68
C ALA A 340 0.09 -4.80 -13.20
N GLN A 341 0.95 -4.00 -13.83
CA GLN A 341 0.95 -3.81 -15.28
C GLN A 341 1.26 -5.12 -16.04
N LEU A 342 2.25 -5.89 -15.57
CA LEU A 342 2.63 -7.16 -16.19
C LEU A 342 1.48 -8.17 -16.12
N VAL A 343 0.84 -8.29 -14.96
CA VAL A 343 -0.33 -9.17 -14.78
C VAL A 343 -1.50 -8.71 -15.66
N ALA A 344 -1.83 -7.42 -15.66
CA ALA A 344 -2.90 -6.87 -16.48
C ALA A 344 -2.69 -7.08 -17.99
N ARG A 345 -1.43 -7.21 -18.44
CA ARG A 345 -1.04 -7.45 -19.83
C ARG A 345 -0.82 -8.93 -20.16
N GLY A 346 -1.16 -9.83 -19.24
CA GLY A 346 -1.06 -11.28 -19.46
C GLY A 346 0.33 -11.88 -19.22
N ASN A 347 1.31 -11.10 -18.74
CA ASN A 347 2.62 -11.62 -18.31
C ASN A 347 2.65 -11.87 -16.78
N ALA A 348 1.74 -12.70 -16.31
CA ALA A 348 1.60 -13.02 -14.89
C ALA A 348 2.82 -13.76 -14.31
N LYS A 349 3.49 -14.59 -15.12
CA LYS A 349 4.61 -15.41 -14.68
C LYS A 349 5.78 -14.58 -14.13
N ALA A 350 6.03 -13.40 -14.70
CA ALA A 350 7.08 -12.50 -14.25
C ALA A 350 6.84 -11.95 -12.83
N ALA A 351 5.58 -11.80 -12.41
CA ALA A 351 5.21 -11.25 -11.10
C ALA A 351 5.17 -12.31 -9.97
N ARG A 352 5.45 -13.59 -10.27
CA ARG A 352 5.52 -14.64 -9.24
C ARG A 352 6.74 -14.45 -8.35
N ALA A 353 6.52 -14.42 -7.03
CA ALA A 353 7.59 -14.40 -6.05
C ALA A 353 7.15 -14.96 -4.69
N LEU A 354 8.10 -15.36 -3.86
CA LEU A 354 7.91 -15.49 -2.42
C LEU A 354 8.61 -14.31 -1.75
N ARG A 355 7.90 -13.61 -0.86
CA ARG A 355 8.41 -12.46 -0.11
C ARG A 355 7.72 -12.39 1.26
N TYR A 356 8.01 -11.36 2.05
CA TYR A 356 7.38 -11.21 3.37
C TYR A 356 5.86 -11.36 3.31
N GLY A 357 5.32 -12.23 4.18
CA GLY A 357 3.89 -12.54 4.25
C GLY A 357 3.41 -13.64 3.30
N SER A 358 4.23 -14.13 2.36
CA SER A 358 3.93 -15.36 1.62
C SER A 358 3.77 -16.55 2.57
N SER A 359 2.93 -17.52 2.22
CA SER A 359 2.72 -18.72 3.04
C SER A 359 2.28 -19.94 2.23
N GLY A 360 2.46 -21.13 2.79
CA GLY A 360 2.08 -22.41 2.20
C GLY A 360 3.27 -23.30 1.82
N PRO A 361 3.02 -24.36 1.02
CA PRO A 361 4.02 -25.39 0.72
C PRO A 361 5.30 -24.87 0.07
N ALA A 362 5.19 -23.89 -0.85
CA ALA A 362 6.35 -23.30 -1.51
C ALA A 362 7.28 -22.58 -0.51
N VAL A 363 6.73 -21.97 0.55
CA VAL A 363 7.52 -21.35 1.62
C VAL A 363 8.14 -22.40 2.54
N ALA A 364 7.43 -23.50 2.83
CA ALA A 364 8.00 -24.60 3.60
C ALA A 364 9.22 -25.21 2.87
N GLN A 365 9.10 -25.41 1.55
CA GLN A 365 10.21 -25.86 0.70
C GLN A 365 11.36 -24.85 0.70
N LEU A 366 11.07 -23.54 0.60
CA LEU A 366 12.08 -22.48 0.73
C LEU A 366 12.83 -22.58 2.06
N GLN A 367 12.13 -22.71 3.18
CA GLN A 367 12.73 -22.82 4.51
C GLN A 367 13.59 -24.08 4.64
N GLU A 368 13.15 -25.21 4.09
CA GLU A 368 13.95 -26.44 4.02
C GLU A 368 15.26 -26.23 3.24
N LYS A 369 15.20 -25.56 2.07
CA LYS A 369 16.40 -25.25 1.27
C LYS A 369 17.34 -24.25 1.94
N LEU A 370 16.82 -23.32 2.73
CA LEU A 370 17.62 -22.40 3.55
C LEU A 370 18.25 -23.09 4.76
N GLY A 371 17.69 -24.22 5.21
CA GLY A 371 18.23 -25.04 6.28
C GLY A 371 18.38 -24.27 7.60
N ALA A 372 19.57 -24.38 8.22
CA ALA A 372 19.87 -23.72 9.50
C ALA A 372 19.68 -22.19 9.48
N ALA A 373 19.79 -21.54 8.31
CA ALA A 373 19.60 -20.10 8.20
C ALA A 373 18.15 -19.67 8.51
N ALA A 374 17.18 -20.56 8.32
CA ALA A 374 15.76 -20.36 8.62
C ALA A 374 15.35 -20.89 10.01
N ALA A 375 16.30 -21.28 10.87
CA ALA A 375 16.01 -21.78 12.20
C ALA A 375 15.14 -20.79 13.02
N GLY A 376 14.08 -21.31 13.63
CA GLY A 376 13.12 -20.52 14.41
C GLY A 376 12.08 -19.75 13.59
N ALA A 377 12.07 -19.87 12.25
CA ALA A 377 10.98 -19.37 11.43
C ALA A 377 9.71 -20.19 11.63
N ALA A 378 8.55 -19.55 11.51
CA ALA A 378 7.26 -20.24 11.52
C ALA A 378 7.14 -21.13 10.27
N PRO A 379 6.83 -22.43 10.42
CA PRO A 379 6.77 -23.36 9.29
C PRO A 379 5.80 -22.91 8.20
N GLY A 380 6.26 -22.87 6.96
CA GLY A 380 5.46 -22.48 5.80
C GLY A 380 4.99 -21.02 5.82
N ARG A 381 5.60 -20.15 6.64
CA ARG A 381 5.31 -18.71 6.68
C ARG A 381 6.56 -17.89 6.45
N PHE A 382 6.50 -16.99 5.46
CA PHE A 382 7.60 -16.11 5.12
C PHE A 382 7.58 -14.92 6.08
N ASP A 383 7.98 -15.19 7.31
CA ASP A 383 8.04 -14.23 8.40
C ASP A 383 9.35 -13.42 8.39
N ARG A 384 9.55 -12.63 9.44
CA ARG A 384 10.77 -11.83 9.64
C ARG A 384 12.04 -12.69 9.64
N LYS A 385 12.00 -13.90 10.19
CA LYS A 385 13.18 -14.78 10.27
C LYS A 385 13.52 -15.36 8.90
N THR A 386 12.50 -15.78 8.16
CA THR A 386 12.62 -16.22 6.76
C THR A 386 13.16 -15.09 5.88
N LEU A 387 12.66 -13.86 6.04
CA LEU A 387 13.18 -12.69 5.33
C LEU A 387 14.68 -12.46 5.59
N GLY A 388 15.09 -12.45 6.86
CA GLY A 388 16.51 -12.33 7.20
C GLY A 388 17.37 -13.46 6.65
N ALA A 389 16.84 -14.68 6.61
CA ALA A 389 17.52 -15.84 6.03
C ALA A 389 17.71 -15.69 4.51
N VAL A 390 16.67 -15.26 3.78
CA VAL A 390 16.73 -15.01 2.33
C VAL A 390 17.72 -13.90 2.00
N ILE A 391 17.68 -12.78 2.73
CA ILE A 391 18.60 -11.66 2.53
C ILE A 391 20.06 -12.11 2.64
N ARG A 392 20.39 -12.85 3.71
CA ARG A 392 21.74 -13.40 3.92
C ARG A 392 22.15 -14.37 2.82
N TRP A 393 21.26 -15.31 2.49
CA TRP A 393 21.52 -16.28 1.42
C TRP A 393 21.74 -15.60 0.06
N GLN A 394 20.94 -14.58 -0.29
CA GLN A 394 21.12 -13.81 -1.53
C GLN A 394 22.50 -13.15 -1.57
N ALA A 395 22.92 -12.52 -0.45
CA ALA A 395 24.24 -11.91 -0.33
C ALA A 395 25.38 -12.94 -0.48
N GLU A 396 25.27 -14.10 0.18
CA GLU A 396 26.24 -15.21 0.06
C GLU A 396 26.34 -15.74 -1.39
N LYS A 397 25.22 -15.76 -2.12
CA LYS A 397 25.16 -16.14 -3.54
C LYS A 397 25.55 -15.01 -4.49
N LYS A 398 25.99 -13.85 -3.99
CA LYS A 398 26.33 -12.66 -4.79
C LYS A 398 25.18 -12.20 -5.69
N MET A 399 23.95 -12.42 -5.21
CA MET A 399 22.73 -11.88 -5.80
C MET A 399 22.38 -10.55 -5.12
N ALA A 400 21.58 -9.70 -5.77
CA ALA A 400 21.02 -8.54 -5.10
C ALA A 400 20.20 -9.01 -3.88
N PRO A 401 20.52 -8.56 -2.65
CA PRO A 401 19.83 -8.98 -1.43
C PRO A 401 18.46 -8.29 -1.32
N THR A 402 17.52 -8.64 -2.19
CA THR A 402 16.21 -8.00 -2.27
C THR A 402 15.21 -8.48 -1.22
N GLY A 403 15.46 -9.62 -0.58
CA GLY A 403 14.47 -10.31 0.24
C GLY A 403 13.31 -10.95 -0.55
N ILE A 404 13.36 -10.88 -1.88
CA ILE A 404 12.35 -11.44 -2.80
C ILE A 404 12.92 -12.66 -3.50
N VAL A 405 12.27 -13.82 -3.33
CA VAL A 405 12.59 -15.04 -4.06
C VAL A 405 11.72 -15.11 -5.30
N ALA A 406 12.25 -14.69 -6.44
CA ALA A 406 11.62 -14.83 -7.76
C ALA A 406 12.32 -15.92 -8.60
N ALA A 407 12.00 -16.02 -9.90
CA ALA A 407 12.45 -17.11 -10.77
C ALA A 407 13.96 -17.43 -10.68
N GLN A 408 14.84 -16.42 -10.73
CA GLN A 408 16.30 -16.65 -10.64
C GLN A 408 16.72 -17.21 -9.28
N ALA A 409 16.21 -16.63 -8.18
CA ALA A 409 16.53 -17.08 -6.82
C ALA A 409 15.94 -18.47 -6.53
N ALA A 410 14.72 -18.72 -7.00
CA ALA A 410 14.05 -20.00 -6.90
C ALA A 410 14.82 -21.11 -7.63
N ALA A 411 15.30 -20.83 -8.85
CA ALA A 411 16.13 -21.76 -9.60
C ALA A 411 17.46 -22.07 -8.87
N ALA A 412 18.12 -21.04 -8.32
CA ALA A 412 19.35 -21.20 -7.54
C ALA A 412 19.16 -21.98 -6.22
N LEU A 413 17.94 -21.98 -5.68
CA LEU A 413 17.54 -22.79 -4.51
C LEU A 413 17.05 -24.21 -4.90
N GLY A 414 16.77 -24.45 -6.18
CA GLY A 414 16.13 -25.68 -6.65
C GLY A 414 14.70 -25.85 -6.12
N LEU A 415 13.93 -24.76 -6.07
CA LEU A 415 12.50 -24.80 -5.73
C LEU A 415 11.67 -25.29 -6.91
N ASP A 416 10.54 -25.93 -6.62
CA ASP A 416 9.52 -26.19 -7.63
C ASP A 416 8.82 -24.87 -7.97
N TRP A 417 9.20 -24.31 -9.12
CA TRP A 417 8.77 -23.00 -9.59
C TRP A 417 7.84 -23.06 -10.80
N SER A 418 7.24 -24.24 -11.04
CA SER A 418 6.29 -24.49 -12.12
C SER A 418 4.98 -23.75 -11.93
#